data_AF-A0A8T0D3W8-F1
#
_entry.id   AF-A0A8T0D3W8-F1
#
_cell.length_a   1.000
_cell.length_b   1.000
_cell.length_c   1.000
_cell.angle_alpha   90.00
_cell.angle_beta   90.00
_cell.angle_gamma   90.00
#
_symmetry.space_group_name_H-M   'P 1'
#
loop_
_entity.id
_entity.type
_entity.pdbx_description
1 polymer ?
#
loop_
_entity_poly.entity_id
_entity_poly.type
_entity_poly.pdbx_seq_one_letter_code
_entity_poly.pdbx_strand_id
1 'polypeptide(L)'
;MVDIFNQSPVYELREHGIITHPGVEESWSIEKFKENLRVFISNLSETLEFDLINIDCSFANAIRRILIAEVPSVSIERVYLQQNTSIMPDEVLCHRLGLIPLTVDPKLLGFPSKPLPASDELSDFNPAEHLIFDLKVCFNKNCTKPIAGRSGKDPSSEMNIPSVRSLSIYSSELQWVPLPGQENLKEGDAPSVVSQTILVNKLAVGDELEARCVAVKGIGRDHAKFSPVSAAYYKFMPIIKLLRPIEGDEARLLQSSFAPGVIGIDPQTEQAYVNNPRLDNGSREHLRHLEFRKDSVFVGTCPTHCVFTVESISPTHRPPARLVRSAIEVMINKCKHYLAITKKPGFGDISAENLDTKGELSGKAQTSHSNTESVRSQLNGREVGLEVAHTSPDKRRITYTFHGEDHTLGLALRFCILHSTHATFCGYCVPHPLEDKIHLDVQVRSGSANEVLREGLQCLHDCFVHLKSAFKEALVEYNNRRTEIK
;
A
#
# COMPACT_ATOMS: atom_id res chain seq x y z
N MET A 1 -22.66 30.88 -10.20
CA MET A 1 -21.90 29.75 -10.81
C MET A 1 -20.39 30.02 -10.88
N VAL A 2 -19.93 31.29 -10.91
CA VAL A 2 -18.51 31.66 -11.10
C VAL A 2 -17.64 31.54 -9.82
N ASP A 3 -18.21 31.67 -8.62
CA ASP A 3 -17.41 31.61 -7.36
C ASP A 3 -17.14 30.19 -6.81
N ILE A 4 -17.58 29.13 -7.51
CA ILE A 4 -17.45 27.76 -7.01
C ILE A 4 -16.02 27.20 -7.18
N PHE A 5 -15.25 27.76 -8.13
CA PHE A 5 -14.11 27.11 -8.79
C PHE A 5 -12.74 27.77 -8.55
N ASN A 6 -12.64 28.80 -7.72
CA ASN A 6 -11.60 29.80 -7.97
C ASN A 6 -10.14 29.44 -7.64
N GLN A 7 -9.78 28.23 -7.18
CA GLN A 7 -8.35 27.91 -6.95
C GLN A 7 -7.96 26.44 -7.15
N SER A 8 -8.82 25.47 -6.84
CA SER A 8 -8.47 24.03 -6.89
C SER A 8 -9.27 23.28 -7.96
N PRO A 9 -8.68 22.25 -8.61
CA PRO A 9 -9.40 21.38 -9.52
C PRO A 9 -10.54 20.67 -8.79
N VAL A 10 -11.66 20.45 -9.48
CA VAL A 10 -12.85 19.78 -8.94
C VAL A 10 -13.34 18.73 -9.93
N TYR A 11 -13.68 17.55 -9.42
CA TYR A 11 -14.41 16.54 -10.18
C TYR A 11 -15.87 16.61 -9.82
N GLU A 12 -16.71 17.11 -10.73
CA GLU A 12 -18.15 17.16 -10.55
C GLU A 12 -18.79 15.83 -10.90
N LEU A 13 -19.65 15.33 -10.02
CA LEU A 13 -20.36 14.07 -10.20
C LEU A 13 -21.71 14.35 -10.86
N ARG A 14 -21.88 13.91 -12.10
CA ARG A 14 -23.14 14.01 -12.84
C ARG A 14 -23.86 12.65 -12.87
N GLU A 15 -25.10 12.64 -13.36
CA GLU A 15 -25.87 11.41 -13.58
C GLU A 15 -25.13 10.45 -14.52
N HIS A 16 -24.44 11.01 -15.52
CA HIS A 16 -23.64 10.26 -16.50
C HIS A 16 -22.20 10.78 -16.51
N GLY A 17 -21.33 10.08 -15.80
CA GLY A 17 -19.90 10.36 -15.79
C GLY A 17 -19.45 11.42 -14.79
N ILE A 18 -18.27 11.98 -15.05
CA ILE A 18 -17.57 12.94 -14.20
C ILE A 18 -17.12 14.08 -15.10
N ILE A 19 -17.40 15.32 -14.69
CA ILE A 19 -16.89 16.51 -15.37
C ILE A 19 -15.68 17.01 -14.59
N THR A 20 -14.55 17.18 -15.29
CA THR A 20 -13.34 17.75 -14.71
C THR A 20 -13.35 19.26 -14.89
N HIS A 21 -13.38 19.99 -13.79
CA HIS A 21 -13.17 21.42 -13.74
C HIS A 21 -11.71 21.67 -13.37
N PRO A 22 -10.86 22.13 -14.31
CA PRO A 22 -9.46 22.42 -14.01
C PRO A 22 -9.38 23.59 -13.02
N GLY A 23 -8.38 23.54 -12.14
CA GLY A 23 -8.05 24.68 -11.28
C GLY A 23 -7.32 25.78 -12.06
N VAL A 24 -6.97 26.87 -11.37
CA VAL A 24 -6.12 27.91 -11.94
C VAL A 24 -4.74 27.30 -12.24
N GLU A 25 -4.25 27.47 -13.47
CA GLU A 25 -2.90 27.04 -13.85
C GLU A 25 -1.86 27.94 -13.15
N GLU A 26 -1.41 27.50 -11.98
CA GLU A 26 -0.23 28.05 -11.35
C GLU A 26 1.02 27.26 -11.74
N SER A 27 2.15 27.97 -11.90
CA SER A 27 3.44 27.32 -12.01
C SER A 27 3.71 26.52 -10.73
N TRP A 28 3.88 25.20 -10.90
CA TRP A 28 4.28 24.31 -9.82
C TRP A 28 5.73 24.56 -9.45
N SER A 29 6.02 24.65 -8.16
CA SER A 29 7.39 24.66 -7.64
C SER A 29 7.44 23.86 -6.34
N ILE A 30 8.64 23.38 -6.00
CA ILE A 30 8.81 22.61 -4.77
C ILE A 30 8.64 23.49 -3.52
N GLU A 31 8.98 24.77 -3.59
CA GLU A 31 8.78 25.75 -2.53
C GLU A 31 7.30 25.96 -2.25
N LYS A 32 6.51 26.21 -3.31
CA LYS A 32 5.05 26.32 -3.20
C LYS A 32 4.43 25.03 -2.67
N PHE A 33 4.91 23.87 -3.11
CA PHE A 33 4.45 22.59 -2.58
C PHE A 33 4.70 22.49 -1.07
N LYS A 34 5.89 22.87 -0.61
CA LYS A 34 6.25 22.85 0.82
C LYS A 34 5.43 23.83 1.67
N GLU A 35 5.09 24.99 1.11
CA GLU A 35 4.26 25.99 1.81
C GLU A 35 2.78 25.58 1.88
N ASN A 36 2.27 24.94 0.82
CA ASN A 36 0.85 24.64 0.69
C ASN A 36 0.44 23.27 1.24
N LEU A 37 1.37 22.29 1.30
CA LEU A 37 1.07 20.95 1.81
C LEU A 37 0.62 21.04 3.27
N ARG A 38 -0.56 20.48 3.57
CA ARG A 38 -1.04 20.33 4.95
C ARG A 38 -1.40 18.89 5.23
N VAL A 39 -1.06 18.44 6.44
CA VAL A 39 -1.40 17.10 6.94
C VAL A 39 -2.20 17.27 8.21
N PHE A 40 -3.38 16.65 8.28
CA PHE A 40 -4.23 16.71 9.46
C PHE A 40 -4.64 15.31 9.90
N ILE A 41 -4.36 14.94 11.14
CA ILE A 41 -4.79 13.64 11.69
C ILE A 41 -6.12 13.82 12.42
N SER A 42 -7.13 13.07 11.98
CA SER A 42 -8.48 13.09 12.54
C SER A 42 -8.64 12.06 13.64
N ASN A 43 -8.17 10.83 13.40
CA ASN A 43 -8.30 9.73 14.34
C ASN A 43 -7.02 8.89 14.36
N LEU A 44 -6.60 8.47 15.55
CA LEU A 44 -5.49 7.55 15.77
C LEU A 44 -5.85 6.60 16.92
N SER A 45 -6.31 5.42 16.55
CA SER A 45 -6.55 4.28 17.44
C SER A 45 -5.92 3.02 16.82
N GLU A 46 -6.71 1.96 16.63
CA GLU A 46 -6.33 0.80 15.80
C GLU A 46 -6.30 1.17 14.30
N THR A 47 -7.09 2.16 13.93
CA THR A 47 -7.12 2.76 12.60
C THR A 47 -6.55 4.18 12.64
N LEU A 48 -5.95 4.60 11.53
CA LEU A 48 -5.46 5.95 11.33
C LEU A 48 -6.28 6.60 10.22
N GLU A 49 -6.93 7.72 10.55
CA GLU A 49 -7.55 8.60 9.57
C GLU A 49 -6.82 9.94 9.53
N PHE A 50 -6.36 10.32 8.34
CA PHE A 50 -5.64 11.57 8.13
C PHE A 50 -5.90 12.16 6.75
N ASP A 51 -5.73 13.47 6.65
CA ASP A 51 -5.98 14.25 5.46
C ASP A 51 -4.65 14.71 4.89
N LEU A 52 -4.45 14.52 3.59
CA LEU A 52 -3.40 15.16 2.81
C LEU A 52 -4.04 16.21 1.92
N ILE A 53 -3.74 17.48 2.18
CA ILE A 53 -4.32 18.64 1.51
C ILE A 53 -3.25 19.31 0.66
N ASN A 54 -3.63 19.73 -0.55
CA ASN A 54 -2.78 20.31 -1.59
C ASN A 54 -1.70 19.34 -2.09
N ILE A 55 -2.09 18.08 -2.29
CA ILE A 55 -1.24 17.02 -2.84
C ILE A 55 -1.81 16.48 -4.15
N ASP A 56 -0.96 16.14 -5.10
CA ASP A 56 -1.40 15.44 -6.31
C ASP A 56 -1.76 13.96 -6.02
N CYS A 57 -2.72 13.44 -6.79
CA CYS A 57 -3.20 12.07 -6.67
C CYS A 57 -2.09 11.03 -6.91
N SER A 58 -1.04 11.35 -7.67
CA SER A 58 0.09 10.46 -7.91
C SER A 58 0.85 10.14 -6.62
N PHE A 59 1.13 11.14 -5.79
CA PHE A 59 1.81 10.96 -4.51
C PHE A 59 0.94 10.21 -3.51
N ALA A 60 -0.34 10.56 -3.42
CA ALA A 60 -1.31 9.85 -2.58
C ALA A 60 -1.41 8.37 -2.97
N ASN A 61 -1.56 8.07 -4.27
CA ASN A 61 -1.62 6.71 -4.76
C ASN A 61 -0.30 5.96 -4.55
N ALA A 62 0.85 6.62 -4.65
CA ALA A 62 2.14 6.01 -4.34
C ALA A 62 2.22 5.57 -2.88
N ILE A 63 1.83 6.42 -1.92
CA ILE A 63 1.78 6.04 -0.49
C ILE A 63 0.87 4.84 -0.27
N ARG A 64 -0.33 4.85 -0.86
CA ARG A 64 -1.30 3.75 -0.77
C ARG A 64 -0.72 2.43 -1.31
N ARG A 65 -0.10 2.46 -2.49
CA ARG A 65 0.50 1.27 -3.12
C ARG A 65 1.66 0.73 -2.30
N ILE A 66 2.53 1.60 -1.79
CA ILE A 66 3.67 1.20 -0.96
C ILE A 66 3.20 0.56 0.35
N LEU A 67 2.19 1.14 1.01
CA LEU A 67 1.60 0.57 2.24
C LEU A 67 1.15 -0.89 2.07
N ILE A 68 0.51 -1.19 0.93
CA ILE A 68 -0.03 -2.53 0.63
C ILE A 68 1.08 -3.49 0.18
N ALA A 69 1.97 -3.04 -0.71
CA ALA A 69 2.81 -3.94 -1.49
C ALA A 69 4.31 -3.91 -1.11
N GLU A 70 4.82 -2.82 -0.52
CA GLU A 70 6.27 -2.62 -0.41
C GLU A 70 6.78 -2.35 1.00
N VAL A 71 5.91 -2.03 1.96
CA VAL A 71 6.31 -1.99 3.37
C VAL A 71 6.62 -3.41 3.85
N PRO A 72 7.86 -3.69 4.30
CA PRO A 72 8.24 -5.05 4.65
C PRO A 72 7.52 -5.58 5.89
N SER A 73 7.19 -6.86 5.90
CA SER A 73 6.66 -7.56 7.05
C SER A 73 7.28 -8.95 7.23
N VAL A 74 6.91 -9.66 8.28
CA VAL A 74 7.43 -10.98 8.61
C VAL A 74 6.26 -11.95 8.64
N SER A 75 6.37 -13.05 7.92
CA SER A 75 5.32 -14.07 7.80
C SER A 75 5.96 -15.44 7.58
N ILE A 76 5.21 -16.51 7.87
CA ILE A 76 5.64 -17.89 7.66
C ILE A 76 5.74 -18.18 6.16
N GLU A 77 6.94 -18.58 5.74
CA GLU A 77 7.25 -18.90 4.34
C GLU A 77 7.29 -20.40 4.10
N ARG A 78 7.96 -21.14 4.99
CA ARG A 78 8.15 -22.57 4.85
C ARG A 78 7.65 -23.29 6.08
N VAL A 79 6.97 -24.42 5.84
CA VAL A 79 6.48 -25.31 6.89
C VAL A 79 7.06 -26.69 6.61
N TYR A 80 7.80 -27.24 7.57
CA TYR A 80 8.30 -28.60 7.57
C TYR A 80 7.31 -29.44 8.38
N LEU A 81 6.54 -30.27 7.70
CA LEU A 81 5.58 -31.18 8.33
C LEU A 81 6.29 -32.48 8.68
N GLN A 82 6.35 -32.80 9.97
CA GLN A 82 6.81 -34.11 10.44
C GLN A 82 5.66 -35.11 10.49
N GLN A 83 4.47 -34.66 10.91
CA GLN A 83 3.27 -35.50 11.00
C GLN A 83 2.01 -34.66 10.81
N ASN A 84 1.11 -35.11 9.94
CA ASN A 84 -0.26 -34.58 9.84
C ASN A 84 -1.22 -35.76 9.58
N THR A 85 -1.90 -36.23 10.63
CA THR A 85 -2.94 -37.25 10.51
C THR A 85 -4.35 -36.66 10.52
N SER A 86 -4.46 -35.33 10.47
CA SER A 86 -5.75 -34.64 10.43
C SER A 86 -6.45 -34.80 9.08
N ILE A 87 -7.72 -34.43 9.04
CA ILE A 87 -8.52 -34.41 7.82
C ILE A 87 -8.05 -33.32 6.84
N MET A 88 -7.39 -32.26 7.33
CA MET A 88 -6.98 -31.13 6.50
C MET A 88 -5.73 -31.50 5.66
N PRO A 89 -5.77 -31.34 4.33
CA PRO A 89 -4.61 -31.57 3.48
C PRO A 89 -3.44 -30.65 3.85
N ASP A 90 -2.23 -31.16 3.67
CA ASP A 90 -0.97 -30.50 4.04
C ASP A 90 -0.83 -29.11 3.42
N GLU A 91 -1.14 -28.97 2.12
CA GLU A 91 -0.98 -27.70 1.40
C GLU A 91 -1.93 -26.63 1.94
N VAL A 92 -3.15 -27.03 2.31
CA VAL A 92 -4.16 -26.12 2.89
C VAL A 92 -3.72 -25.69 4.28
N LEU A 93 -3.21 -26.62 5.09
CA LEU A 93 -2.70 -26.31 6.42
C LEU A 93 -1.51 -25.34 6.34
N CYS A 94 -0.53 -25.64 5.50
CA CYS A 94 0.65 -24.79 5.28
C CYS A 94 0.27 -23.39 4.81
N HIS A 95 -0.67 -23.29 3.87
CA HIS A 95 -1.19 -22.00 3.39
C HIS A 95 -1.87 -21.21 4.52
N ARG A 96 -2.68 -21.86 5.37
CA ARG A 96 -3.31 -21.22 6.53
C ARG A 96 -2.28 -20.72 7.55
N LEU A 97 -1.26 -21.52 7.85
CA LEU A 97 -0.16 -21.13 8.74
C LEU A 97 0.59 -19.92 8.19
N GLY A 98 0.83 -19.88 6.88
CA GLY A 98 1.42 -18.72 6.19
C GLY A 98 0.64 -17.41 6.36
N LEU A 99 -0.68 -17.48 6.49
CA LEU A 99 -1.54 -16.30 6.64
C LEU A 99 -1.70 -15.84 8.09
N ILE A 100 -1.13 -16.53 9.07
CA ILE A 100 -1.18 -16.10 10.47
C ILE A 100 -0.23 -14.90 10.66
N PRO A 101 -0.74 -13.74 11.07
CA PRO A 101 0.09 -12.57 11.30
C PRO A 101 0.92 -12.71 12.57
N LEU A 102 2.18 -12.27 12.50
CA LEU A 102 3.16 -12.37 13.58
C LEU A 102 3.49 -11.00 14.19
N THR A 103 3.70 -10.95 15.51
CA THR A 103 4.10 -9.76 16.26
C THR A 103 5.62 -9.58 16.21
N VAL A 104 6.14 -9.22 15.04
CA VAL A 104 7.59 -9.05 14.82
C VAL A 104 7.90 -7.71 14.14
N ASP A 105 8.88 -6.98 14.68
CA ASP A 105 9.44 -5.79 14.03
C ASP A 105 10.35 -6.22 12.87
N PRO A 106 10.08 -5.83 11.60
CA PRO A 106 10.81 -6.33 10.46
C PRO A 106 12.21 -5.72 10.38
N LYS A 107 12.52 -4.71 11.21
CA LYS A 107 13.86 -4.12 11.28
C LYS A 107 14.86 -5.03 11.98
N LEU A 108 14.37 -5.97 12.79
CA LEU A 108 15.21 -6.93 13.53
C LEU A 108 15.76 -8.04 12.61
N LEU A 109 15.15 -8.24 11.43
CA LEU A 109 15.55 -9.25 10.46
C LEU A 109 16.06 -8.65 9.16
N GLY A 110 17.06 -9.29 8.58
CA GLY A 110 17.48 -9.13 7.18
C GLY A 110 16.46 -9.75 6.22
N PHE A 111 16.54 -9.36 4.96
CA PHE A 111 15.87 -10.12 3.89
C PHE A 111 16.64 -11.43 3.65
N PRO A 112 15.95 -12.53 3.30
CA PRO A 112 16.62 -13.80 3.02
C PRO A 112 17.60 -13.64 1.85
N SER A 113 18.86 -13.97 2.08
CA SER A 113 19.92 -13.86 1.07
C SER A 113 20.05 -15.13 0.22
N LYS A 114 19.61 -16.27 0.76
CA LYS A 114 19.64 -17.59 0.14
C LYS A 114 18.26 -18.24 0.22
N PRO A 115 17.96 -19.22 -0.65
CA PRO A 115 16.78 -20.06 -0.49
C PRO A 115 16.78 -20.75 0.88
N LEU A 116 15.58 -20.95 1.43
CA LEU A 116 15.41 -21.66 2.69
C LEU A 116 15.95 -23.11 2.60
N PRO A 117 16.58 -23.63 3.67
CA PRO A 117 17.11 -24.99 3.71
C PRO A 117 16.08 -26.07 3.35
N ALA A 118 16.54 -27.19 2.81
CA ALA A 118 15.68 -28.35 2.56
C ALA A 118 15.37 -29.14 3.85
N SER A 119 16.29 -29.13 4.82
CA SER A 119 16.14 -29.76 6.13
C SER A 119 15.42 -28.85 7.13
N ASP A 120 14.90 -29.42 8.22
CA ASP A 120 14.34 -28.72 9.37
C ASP A 120 15.33 -28.57 10.54
N GLU A 121 16.63 -28.84 10.32
CA GLU A 121 17.68 -28.74 11.34
C GLU A 121 17.94 -27.29 11.73
N LEU A 122 17.95 -27.02 13.04
CA LEU A 122 18.07 -25.65 13.57
C LEU A 122 19.40 -24.98 13.21
N SER A 123 20.46 -25.75 12.98
CA SER A 123 21.78 -25.26 12.60
C SER A 123 21.83 -24.65 11.19
N ASP A 124 20.89 -25.02 10.32
CA ASP A 124 20.86 -24.55 8.94
C ASP A 124 20.23 -23.16 8.81
N PHE A 125 19.53 -22.69 9.84
CA PHE A 125 18.84 -21.40 9.81
C PHE A 125 19.72 -20.26 10.31
N ASN A 126 19.75 -19.17 9.54
CA ASN A 126 20.43 -17.94 9.93
C ASN A 126 19.58 -17.14 10.95
N PRO A 127 20.08 -16.91 12.18
CA PRO A 127 19.36 -16.14 13.21
C PRO A 127 19.07 -14.68 12.83
N ALA A 128 19.79 -14.11 11.87
CA ALA A 128 19.57 -12.74 11.40
C ALA A 128 18.47 -12.64 10.33
N GLU A 129 18.07 -13.75 9.70
CA GLU A 129 17.10 -13.76 8.58
C GLU A 129 15.84 -14.58 8.90
N HIS A 130 15.91 -15.54 9.84
CA HIS A 130 14.85 -16.52 10.08
C HIS A 130 14.32 -16.49 11.53
N LEU A 131 13.03 -16.78 11.69
CA LEU A 131 12.38 -17.07 12.97
C LEU A 131 11.66 -18.42 12.90
N ILE A 132 11.74 -19.20 13.97
CA ILE A 132 11.21 -20.57 14.01
C ILE A 132 10.02 -20.65 14.97
N PHE A 133 8.94 -21.28 14.53
CA PHE A 133 7.76 -21.57 15.36
C PHE A 133 7.40 -23.05 15.23
N ASP A 134 7.36 -23.77 16.34
CA ASP A 134 6.95 -25.17 16.37
C ASP A 134 5.46 -25.27 16.75
N LEU A 135 4.75 -26.16 16.06
CA LEU A 135 3.36 -26.53 16.33
C LEU A 135 3.32 -28.03 16.60
N LYS A 136 3.03 -28.41 17.85
CA LYS A 136 2.97 -29.82 18.25
C LYS A 136 1.72 -30.09 19.10
N VAL A 137 0.74 -30.78 18.51
CA VAL A 137 -0.53 -31.10 19.15
C VAL A 137 -0.92 -32.54 18.86
N CYS A 138 -1.25 -33.30 19.91
CA CYS A 138 -1.79 -34.66 19.81
C CYS A 138 -3.11 -34.71 20.57
N PHE A 139 -4.16 -35.24 19.93
CA PHE A 139 -5.49 -35.32 20.54
C PHE A 139 -5.82 -36.74 21.02
N ASN A 140 -5.45 -37.03 22.26
CA ASN A 140 -5.76 -38.30 22.91
C ASN A 140 -7.10 -38.30 23.66
N LYS A 141 -7.68 -39.49 23.90
CA LYS A 141 -8.95 -39.67 24.66
C LYS A 141 -8.95 -38.99 26.04
N ASN A 142 -7.77 -38.86 26.65
CA ASN A 142 -7.56 -38.26 27.97
C ASN A 142 -7.23 -36.76 27.93
N CYS A 143 -7.28 -36.11 26.75
CA CYS A 143 -6.95 -34.69 26.63
C CYS A 143 -7.97 -33.81 27.37
N THR A 144 -7.46 -32.93 28.24
CA THR A 144 -8.24 -32.05 29.14
C THR A 144 -8.61 -30.70 28.52
N LYS A 145 -8.15 -30.41 27.30
CA LYS A 145 -8.47 -29.16 26.59
C LYS A 145 -9.99 -29.07 26.31
N PRO A 146 -10.60 -27.87 26.41
CA PRO A 146 -12.04 -27.70 26.23
C PRO A 146 -12.48 -28.21 24.87
N ILE A 147 -13.40 -29.18 24.90
CA ILE A 147 -13.88 -29.91 23.73
C ILE A 147 -14.88 -29.03 23.01
N ALA A 148 -14.68 -28.79 21.72
CA ALA A 148 -15.67 -28.13 20.87
C ALA A 148 -16.80 -29.13 20.54
N GLY A 149 -17.68 -29.33 21.51
CA GLY A 149 -18.93 -30.08 21.40
C GLY A 149 -19.91 -29.47 22.38
N ARG A 150 -21.01 -28.90 21.88
CA ARG A 150 -22.04 -28.24 22.68
C ARG A 150 -22.44 -29.10 23.88
N SER A 151 -22.16 -28.63 25.10
CA SER A 151 -22.88 -29.07 26.30
C SER A 151 -24.23 -28.35 26.40
N GLY A 152 -25.01 -28.39 25.33
CA GLY A 152 -26.31 -27.71 25.22
C GLY A 152 -27.14 -28.41 24.15
N LYS A 153 -28.31 -28.91 24.55
CA LYS A 153 -29.32 -29.47 23.63
C LYS A 153 -29.70 -28.39 22.61
N ASP A 154 -29.28 -28.53 21.36
CA ASP A 154 -29.88 -27.80 20.25
C ASP A 154 -31.26 -28.44 19.96
N PRO A 155 -32.39 -27.69 20.00
CA PRO A 155 -33.72 -28.28 19.89
C PRO A 155 -34.12 -28.79 18.50
N SER A 156 -33.21 -28.79 17.51
CA SER A 156 -33.55 -29.00 16.09
C SER A 156 -32.81 -30.16 15.40
N SER A 157 -32.23 -31.11 16.14
CA SER A 157 -31.57 -32.28 15.54
C SER A 157 -32.23 -33.61 15.96
N GLU A 158 -33.29 -34.00 15.24
CA GLU A 158 -33.91 -35.34 15.29
C GLU A 158 -33.06 -36.45 14.64
N MET A 159 -31.76 -36.25 14.46
CA MET A 159 -30.85 -37.32 14.03
C MET A 159 -29.85 -37.62 15.14
N ASN A 160 -29.92 -38.84 15.68
CA ASN A 160 -28.92 -39.46 16.54
C ASN A 160 -27.58 -39.61 15.80
N ILE A 161 -26.89 -38.50 15.53
CA ILE A 161 -25.51 -38.51 15.05
C ILE A 161 -24.63 -38.42 16.31
N PRO A 162 -23.70 -39.38 16.54
CA PRO A 162 -22.77 -39.29 17.65
C PRO A 162 -22.03 -37.95 17.60
N SER A 163 -22.07 -37.18 18.68
CA SER A 163 -21.29 -35.93 18.78
C SER A 163 -19.81 -36.26 18.59
N VAL A 164 -19.27 -35.98 17.41
CA VAL A 164 -17.86 -36.23 17.10
C VAL A 164 -17.02 -35.31 17.97
N ARG A 165 -16.30 -35.91 18.93
CA ARG A 165 -15.38 -35.17 19.80
C ARG A 165 -14.26 -34.61 18.91
N SER A 166 -14.22 -33.29 18.75
CA SER A 166 -13.18 -32.61 17.98
C SER A 166 -12.42 -31.61 18.86
N LEU A 167 -11.11 -31.50 18.62
CA LEU A 167 -10.23 -30.54 19.27
C LEU A 167 -9.92 -29.41 18.29
N SER A 168 -10.34 -28.19 18.60
CA SER A 168 -9.95 -27.00 17.83
C SER A 168 -8.52 -26.59 18.18
N ILE A 169 -7.65 -26.51 17.16
CA ILE A 169 -6.30 -25.96 17.26
C ILE A 169 -6.36 -24.49 16.88
N TYR A 170 -5.87 -23.63 17.77
CA TYR A 170 -5.78 -22.19 17.53
C TYR A 170 -4.33 -21.75 17.30
N SER A 171 -4.15 -20.54 16.79
CA SER A 171 -2.84 -19.92 16.56
C SER A 171 -1.99 -19.81 17.83
N SER A 172 -2.60 -19.83 19.02
CA SER A 172 -1.89 -19.88 20.31
C SER A 172 -1.02 -21.11 20.52
N GLU A 173 -1.23 -22.17 19.75
CA GLU A 173 -0.42 -23.39 19.81
C GLU A 173 0.92 -23.25 19.07
N LEU A 174 1.13 -22.17 18.29
CA LEU A 174 2.42 -21.86 17.67
C LEU A 174 3.39 -21.32 18.72
N GLN A 175 4.45 -22.08 19.01
CA GLN A 175 5.45 -21.73 20.01
C GLN A 175 6.73 -21.28 19.33
N TRP A 176 7.19 -20.06 19.65
CA TRP A 176 8.47 -19.57 19.14
C TRP A 176 9.64 -20.35 19.73
N VAL A 177 10.54 -20.80 18.85
CA VAL A 177 11.79 -21.48 19.20
C VAL A 177 12.96 -20.55 18.85
N PRO A 178 13.70 -20.04 19.85
CA PRO A 178 14.79 -19.10 19.61
C PRO A 178 15.98 -19.81 18.95
N LEU A 179 16.52 -19.20 17.90
CA LEU A 179 17.82 -19.59 17.33
C LEU A 179 18.98 -19.03 18.17
N PRO A 180 20.20 -19.62 18.08
CA PRO A 180 21.37 -19.08 18.76
C PRO A 180 21.58 -17.59 18.44
N GLY A 181 21.69 -16.73 19.46
CA GLY A 181 21.81 -15.27 19.30
C GLY A 181 20.50 -14.49 19.30
N GLN A 182 19.33 -15.16 19.30
CA GLN A 182 18.01 -14.51 19.42
C GLN A 182 17.50 -14.43 20.87
N GLU A 183 18.29 -14.83 21.86
CA GLU A 183 17.89 -14.85 23.28
C GLU A 183 17.46 -13.47 23.78
N ASN A 184 18.12 -12.40 23.29
CA ASN A 184 17.80 -11.02 23.62
C ASN A 184 16.39 -10.58 23.17
N LEU A 185 15.77 -11.28 22.22
CA LEU A 185 14.38 -11.01 21.81
C LEU A 185 13.37 -11.42 22.90
N LYS A 186 13.77 -12.26 23.87
CA LYS A 186 12.90 -12.71 24.97
C LYS A 186 12.61 -11.64 26.02
N GLU A 187 13.53 -10.72 26.26
CA GLU A 187 13.47 -9.80 27.41
C GLU A 187 12.51 -8.60 27.21
N GLY A 188 12.02 -8.38 25.98
CA GLY A 188 11.09 -7.30 25.67
C GLY A 188 9.77 -7.78 25.05
N ASP A 189 9.84 -8.26 23.81
CA ASP A 189 8.67 -8.51 22.96
C ASP A 189 8.90 -9.79 22.15
N ALA A 190 8.77 -10.94 22.84
CA ALA A 190 9.03 -12.23 22.24
C ALA A 190 8.15 -12.44 21.00
N PRO A 191 8.72 -12.92 19.87
CA PRO A 191 7.94 -13.24 18.68
C PRO A 191 6.73 -14.13 19.01
N SER A 192 5.54 -13.69 18.62
CA SER A 192 4.29 -14.40 18.85
C SER A 192 3.31 -14.14 17.69
N VAL A 193 2.12 -14.70 17.79
CA VAL A 193 1.01 -14.45 16.87
C VAL A 193 0.21 -13.23 17.32
N VAL A 194 -0.30 -12.44 16.37
CA VAL A 194 -1.06 -11.21 16.68
C VAL A 194 -2.39 -11.53 17.36
N SER A 195 -3.11 -12.52 16.84
CA SER A 195 -4.33 -13.04 17.47
C SER A 195 -4.11 -14.48 17.89
N GLN A 196 -4.45 -14.79 19.13
CA GLN A 196 -4.30 -16.11 19.77
C GLN A 196 -5.50 -17.03 19.48
N THR A 197 -6.55 -16.51 18.83
CA THR A 197 -7.84 -17.20 18.64
C THR A 197 -8.12 -17.59 17.19
N ILE A 198 -7.13 -17.45 16.29
CA ILE A 198 -7.30 -17.84 14.88
C ILE A 198 -7.37 -19.36 14.83
N LEU A 199 -8.49 -19.91 14.38
CA LEU A 199 -8.66 -21.36 14.21
C LEU A 199 -7.77 -21.85 13.06
N VAL A 200 -6.80 -22.72 13.38
CA VAL A 200 -5.87 -23.31 12.42
C VAL A 200 -6.46 -24.58 11.83
N ASN A 201 -6.81 -25.54 12.69
CA ASN A 201 -7.30 -26.87 12.29
C ASN A 201 -8.25 -27.46 13.36
N LYS A 202 -8.94 -28.56 13.04
CA LYS A 202 -9.71 -29.36 13.99
C LYS A 202 -9.27 -30.82 13.90
N LEU A 203 -8.93 -31.40 15.04
CA LEU A 203 -8.46 -32.78 15.15
C LEU A 203 -9.56 -33.72 15.65
N ALA A 204 -9.60 -34.92 15.11
CA ALA A 204 -10.34 -36.05 15.67
C ALA A 204 -9.50 -36.80 16.70
N VAL A 205 -10.15 -37.61 17.54
CA VAL A 205 -9.46 -38.37 18.59
C VAL A 205 -8.49 -39.36 17.95
N GLY A 206 -7.21 -39.25 18.32
CA GLY A 206 -6.10 -40.03 17.75
C GLY A 206 -5.27 -39.26 16.73
N ASP A 207 -5.73 -38.08 16.28
CA ASP A 207 -4.96 -37.27 15.32
C ASP A 207 -3.81 -36.54 16.01
N GLU A 208 -2.74 -36.35 15.24
CA GLU A 208 -1.51 -35.69 15.62
C GLU A 208 -1.12 -34.70 14.54
N LEU A 209 -0.60 -33.56 14.98
CA LEU A 209 -0.05 -32.52 14.13
C LEU A 209 1.28 -32.07 14.70
N GLU A 210 2.34 -32.25 13.92
CA GLU A 210 3.70 -31.79 14.23
C GLU A 210 4.28 -31.09 13.00
N ALA A 211 4.59 -29.81 13.18
CA ALA A 211 5.10 -28.94 12.14
C ALA A 211 6.11 -27.93 12.70
N ARG A 212 7.16 -27.66 11.93
CA ARG A 212 8.09 -26.53 12.14
C ARG A 212 7.87 -25.46 11.09
N CYS A 213 7.53 -24.26 11.52
CA CYS A 213 7.26 -23.11 10.66
C CYS A 213 8.44 -22.14 10.68
N VAL A 214 8.88 -21.69 9.51
CA VAL A 214 9.96 -20.72 9.34
C VAL A 214 9.38 -19.43 8.78
N ALA A 215 9.51 -18.36 9.57
CA ALA A 215 9.12 -17.02 9.19
C ALA A 215 10.31 -16.22 8.69
N VAL A 216 10.09 -15.48 7.60
CA VAL A 216 11.09 -14.65 6.93
C VAL A 216 10.54 -13.25 6.71
N LYS A 217 11.42 -12.31 6.45
CA LYS A 217 11.05 -10.96 6.03
C LYS A 217 10.75 -10.94 4.53
N GLY A 218 9.59 -10.38 4.16
CA GLY A 218 9.14 -10.22 2.78
C GLY A 218 8.33 -8.94 2.56
N ILE A 219 7.80 -8.75 1.35
CA ILE A 219 6.95 -7.60 0.99
C ILE A 219 5.65 -8.07 0.32
N GLY A 220 4.58 -7.28 0.49
CA GLY A 220 3.24 -7.63 -0.02
C GLY A 220 3.12 -7.82 -1.54
N ARG A 221 4.07 -7.25 -2.31
CA ARG A 221 4.16 -7.39 -3.76
C ARG A 221 4.49 -8.81 -4.20
N ASP A 222 5.25 -9.54 -3.40
CA ASP A 222 5.59 -10.93 -3.65
C ASP A 222 4.42 -11.84 -3.26
N HIS A 223 3.89 -11.67 -2.05
CA HIS A 223 2.71 -12.38 -1.59
C HIS A 223 1.89 -11.55 -0.60
N ALA A 224 0.56 -11.61 -0.72
CA ALA A 224 -0.37 -10.82 0.10
C ALA A 224 -0.23 -11.05 1.62
N LYS A 225 0.26 -12.24 2.03
CA LYS A 225 0.59 -12.57 3.44
C LYS A 225 1.61 -11.60 4.07
N PHE A 226 2.41 -10.93 3.25
CA PHE A 226 3.38 -9.94 3.70
C PHE A 226 2.81 -8.50 3.72
N SER A 227 1.55 -8.26 3.34
CA SER A 227 0.93 -6.95 3.53
C SER A 227 0.84 -6.65 5.04
N PRO A 228 1.39 -5.53 5.55
CA PRO A 228 1.27 -5.17 6.96
C PRO A 228 -0.06 -4.48 7.30
N VAL A 229 -0.84 -4.11 6.27
CA VAL A 229 -2.13 -3.43 6.40
C VAL A 229 -3.27 -4.39 6.08
N SER A 230 -4.35 -4.30 6.85
CA SER A 230 -5.63 -4.94 6.54
C SER A 230 -6.32 -4.18 5.41
N ALA A 231 -6.31 -2.85 5.51
CA ALA A 231 -6.83 -1.94 4.50
C ALA A 231 -6.02 -0.65 4.48
N ALA A 232 -5.75 -0.15 3.27
CA ALA A 232 -5.18 1.17 3.06
C ALA A 232 -5.81 1.78 1.80
N TYR A 233 -6.63 2.81 1.99
CA TYR A 233 -7.32 3.49 0.91
C TYR A 233 -7.44 4.98 1.20
N TYR A 234 -7.82 5.74 0.18
CA TYR A 234 -8.17 7.13 0.35
C TYR A 234 -9.39 7.44 -0.51
N LYS A 235 -10.14 8.45 -0.10
CA LYS A 235 -11.16 9.10 -0.92
C LYS A 235 -10.82 10.57 -1.09
N PHE A 236 -11.27 11.16 -2.19
CA PHE A 236 -11.22 12.61 -2.33
C PHE A 236 -12.27 13.25 -1.42
N MET A 237 -11.95 14.40 -0.83
CA MET A 237 -12.88 15.13 0.01
C MET A 237 -14.12 15.52 -0.79
N PRO A 238 -15.34 15.11 -0.38
CA PRO A 238 -16.56 15.51 -1.05
C PRO A 238 -16.79 17.01 -0.90
N ILE A 239 -17.28 17.62 -1.97
CA ILE A 239 -17.75 19.01 -2.01
C ILE A 239 -19.24 18.94 -2.30
N ILE A 240 -20.05 19.37 -1.35
CA ILE A 240 -21.50 19.48 -1.51
C ILE A 240 -21.85 20.95 -1.35
N LYS A 241 -22.58 21.53 -2.31
CA LYS A 241 -23.09 22.90 -2.23
C LYS A 241 -24.56 22.91 -2.63
N LEU A 242 -25.39 23.58 -1.83
CA LEU A 242 -26.78 23.85 -2.19
C LEU A 242 -26.81 25.14 -3.01
N LEU A 243 -27.32 25.06 -4.23
CA LEU A 243 -27.31 26.17 -5.19
C LEU A 243 -28.53 27.08 -5.03
N ARG A 244 -29.58 26.58 -4.38
CA ARG A 244 -30.77 27.32 -3.96
C ARG A 244 -31.14 26.94 -2.52
N PRO A 245 -31.94 27.77 -1.82
CA PRO A 245 -32.64 27.35 -0.63
C PRO A 245 -33.53 26.12 -0.91
N ILE A 246 -33.46 25.12 -0.03
CA ILE A 246 -34.27 23.90 -0.05
C ILE A 246 -34.87 23.78 1.35
N GLU A 247 -36.19 23.79 1.44
CA GLU A 247 -36.95 23.93 2.70
C GLU A 247 -38.06 22.88 2.80
N GLY A 248 -38.59 22.68 4.01
CA GLY A 248 -39.76 21.84 4.26
C GLY A 248 -39.57 20.38 3.85
N ASP A 249 -40.54 19.82 3.12
CA ASP A 249 -40.51 18.41 2.70
C ASP A 249 -39.36 18.10 1.73
N GLU A 250 -38.98 19.06 0.87
CA GLU A 250 -37.80 18.91 0.00
C GLU A 250 -36.51 18.78 0.83
N ALA A 251 -36.40 19.54 1.93
CA ALA A 251 -35.23 19.45 2.82
C ALA A 251 -35.14 18.09 3.50
N ARG A 252 -36.27 17.52 3.94
CA ARG A 252 -36.34 16.16 4.53
C ARG A 252 -35.99 15.09 3.50
N LEU A 253 -36.50 15.22 2.27
CA LEU A 253 -36.18 14.32 1.17
C LEU A 253 -34.69 14.37 0.82
N LEU A 254 -34.12 15.58 0.72
CA LEU A 254 -32.70 15.79 0.49
C LEU A 254 -31.86 15.15 1.60
N GLN A 255 -32.21 15.39 2.86
CA GLN A 255 -31.50 14.79 4.00
C GLN A 255 -31.51 13.26 3.93
N SER A 256 -32.65 12.65 3.59
CA SER A 256 -32.75 11.18 3.43
C SER A 256 -31.96 10.62 2.26
N SER A 257 -31.61 11.47 1.27
CA SER A 257 -30.82 11.09 0.10
C SER A 257 -29.30 11.02 0.38
N PHE A 258 -28.85 11.48 1.54
CA PHE A 258 -27.44 11.45 1.95
C PHE A 258 -27.25 10.62 3.23
N ALA A 259 -25.99 10.26 3.51
CA ALA A 259 -25.66 9.60 4.76
C ALA A 259 -26.02 10.46 5.98
N PRO A 260 -26.41 9.86 7.12
CA PRO A 260 -26.72 10.60 8.34
C PRO A 260 -25.59 11.55 8.74
N GLY A 261 -25.94 12.80 9.04
CA GLY A 261 -24.99 13.85 9.45
C GLY A 261 -24.37 14.66 8.31
N VAL A 262 -24.59 14.29 7.04
CA VAL A 262 -24.12 15.07 5.87
C VAL A 262 -24.92 16.35 5.69
N ILE A 263 -26.25 16.22 5.61
CA ILE A 263 -27.19 17.35 5.47
C ILE A 263 -27.92 17.55 6.80
N GLY A 264 -27.83 18.76 7.33
CA GLY A 264 -28.62 19.22 8.46
C GLY A 264 -29.87 19.96 8.00
N ILE A 265 -30.86 20.03 8.87
CA ILE A 265 -32.04 20.89 8.69
C ILE A 265 -32.08 21.81 9.89
N ASP A 266 -32.12 23.11 9.64
CA ASP A 266 -32.23 24.12 10.69
C ASP A 266 -33.65 24.04 11.31
N PRO A 267 -33.78 23.83 12.63
CA PRO A 267 -35.08 23.71 13.28
C PRO A 267 -35.92 25.00 13.27
N GLN A 268 -35.30 26.17 13.03
CA GLN A 268 -36.03 27.45 13.00
C GLN A 268 -36.53 27.81 11.60
N THR A 269 -35.68 27.61 10.60
CA THR A 269 -35.97 28.01 9.20
C THR A 269 -36.51 26.86 8.36
N GLU A 270 -36.45 25.61 8.86
CA GLU A 270 -36.70 24.37 8.11
C GLU A 270 -35.87 24.23 6.82
N GLN A 271 -34.77 24.99 6.72
CA GLN A 271 -33.89 25.00 5.57
C GLN A 271 -32.79 23.95 5.70
N ALA A 272 -32.54 23.22 4.61
CA ALA A 272 -31.41 22.31 4.51
C ALA A 272 -30.08 23.07 4.44
N TYR A 273 -29.05 22.56 5.11
CA TYR A 273 -27.68 23.04 5.01
C TYR A 273 -26.70 21.88 4.99
N VAL A 274 -25.51 22.10 4.42
CA VAL A 274 -24.45 21.09 4.41
C VAL A 274 -23.75 21.14 5.77
N ASN A 275 -23.91 20.08 6.57
CA ASN A 275 -23.34 19.98 7.91
C ASN A 275 -21.93 19.38 7.86
N ASN A 276 -21.78 18.16 7.32
CA ASN A 276 -20.46 17.52 7.22
C ASN A 276 -20.33 16.70 5.92
N PRO A 277 -19.76 17.28 4.85
CA PRO A 277 -19.61 16.58 3.58
C PRO A 277 -18.62 15.41 3.65
N ARG A 278 -17.73 15.35 4.66
CA ARG A 278 -16.76 14.24 4.85
C ARG A 278 -17.46 12.89 5.02
N LEU A 279 -18.65 12.89 5.62
CA LEU A 279 -19.44 11.69 5.90
C LEU A 279 -20.14 11.13 4.65
N ASP A 280 -20.11 11.87 3.53
CA ASP A 280 -20.71 11.37 2.30
C ASP A 280 -19.92 10.18 1.73
N ASN A 281 -20.68 9.20 1.27
CA ASN A 281 -20.20 7.97 0.65
C ASN A 281 -20.32 8.01 -0.88
N GLY A 282 -20.84 9.12 -1.44
CA GLY A 282 -20.98 9.29 -2.88
C GLY A 282 -22.07 8.39 -3.49
N SER A 283 -23.17 8.14 -2.76
CA SER A 283 -24.28 7.29 -3.22
C SER A 283 -24.97 7.83 -4.47
N ARG A 284 -24.95 9.16 -4.65
CA ARG A 284 -25.65 9.91 -5.70
C ARG A 284 -27.18 9.72 -5.68
N GLU A 285 -27.75 9.31 -4.55
CA GLU A 285 -29.20 9.04 -4.47
C GLU A 285 -30.03 10.29 -4.76
N HIS A 286 -29.55 11.47 -4.36
CA HIS A 286 -30.19 12.76 -4.68
C HIS A 286 -30.45 12.96 -6.18
N LEU A 287 -29.63 12.37 -7.08
CA LEU A 287 -29.84 12.48 -8.53
C LEU A 287 -31.06 11.69 -9.01
N ARG A 288 -31.60 10.76 -8.22
CA ARG A 288 -32.82 10.03 -8.59
C ARG A 288 -34.06 10.91 -8.53
N HIS A 289 -34.08 11.89 -7.64
CA HIS A 289 -35.18 12.81 -7.41
C HIS A 289 -35.16 13.95 -8.43
N LEU A 290 -36.26 14.14 -9.16
CA LEU A 290 -36.39 15.13 -10.23
C LEU A 290 -36.19 16.57 -9.72
N GLU A 291 -36.55 16.81 -8.46
CA GLU A 291 -36.45 18.09 -7.74
C GLU A 291 -34.99 18.55 -7.55
N PHE A 292 -34.05 17.60 -7.53
CA PHE A 292 -32.63 17.86 -7.29
C PHE A 292 -31.76 17.73 -8.54
N ARG A 293 -32.29 17.23 -9.67
CA ARG A 293 -31.55 17.07 -10.94
C ARG A 293 -31.17 18.39 -11.62
N LYS A 294 -31.94 19.46 -11.44
CA LYS A 294 -31.78 20.75 -12.12
C LYS A 294 -31.13 21.78 -11.21
N ASP A 295 -29.80 21.85 -11.21
CA ASP A 295 -29.00 22.91 -10.57
C ASP A 295 -29.42 23.26 -9.13
N SER A 296 -30.00 22.32 -8.38
CA SER A 296 -30.38 22.52 -6.98
C SER A 296 -29.22 22.18 -6.03
N VAL A 297 -28.48 21.12 -6.36
CA VAL A 297 -27.40 20.57 -5.54
C VAL A 297 -26.20 20.30 -6.42
N PHE A 298 -25.05 20.84 -6.03
CA PHE A 298 -23.76 20.51 -6.61
C PHE A 298 -23.09 19.46 -5.73
N VAL A 299 -22.69 18.34 -6.33
CA VAL A 299 -21.86 17.32 -5.69
C VAL A 299 -20.61 17.08 -6.53
N GLY A 300 -19.46 17.25 -5.91
CA GLY A 300 -18.16 16.99 -6.52
C GLY A 300 -17.17 16.45 -5.50
N THR A 301 -15.93 16.29 -5.94
CA THR A 301 -14.82 15.88 -5.07
C THR A 301 -13.58 16.71 -5.37
N CYS A 302 -12.78 16.95 -4.34
CA CYS A 302 -11.52 17.68 -4.43
C CYS A 302 -10.32 16.72 -4.62
N PRO A 303 -9.77 16.55 -5.84
CA PRO A 303 -8.61 15.69 -6.07
C PRO A 303 -7.35 16.08 -5.30
N THR A 304 -7.22 17.34 -4.88
CA THR A 304 -6.07 17.83 -4.10
C THR A 304 -6.22 17.63 -2.58
N HIS A 305 -7.38 17.12 -2.12
CA HIS A 305 -7.63 16.80 -0.71
C HIS A 305 -8.00 15.33 -0.58
N CYS A 306 -7.01 14.53 -0.19
CA CYS A 306 -7.16 13.09 0.01
C CYS A 306 -7.40 12.79 1.49
N VAL A 307 -8.50 12.11 1.80
CA VAL A 307 -8.80 11.56 3.13
C VAL A 307 -8.38 10.10 3.15
N PHE A 308 -7.31 9.79 3.88
CA PHE A 308 -6.74 8.46 4.03
C PHE A 308 -7.31 7.72 5.23
N THR A 309 -7.51 6.41 5.05
CA THR A 309 -7.78 5.45 6.11
C THR A 309 -6.76 4.32 6.02
N VAL A 310 -6.06 4.05 7.12
CA VAL A 310 -5.04 3.00 7.21
C VAL A 310 -5.32 2.13 8.44
N GLU A 311 -5.49 0.83 8.20
CA GLU A 311 -5.74 -0.18 9.21
C GLU A 311 -4.56 -1.15 9.26
N SER A 312 -3.93 -1.26 10.43
CA SER A 312 -2.82 -2.20 10.63
C SER A 312 -3.35 -3.58 11.01
N ILE A 313 -2.68 -4.64 10.55
CA ILE A 313 -2.97 -6.01 11.01
C ILE A 313 -2.57 -6.20 12.47
N SER A 314 -1.55 -5.48 12.92
CA SER A 314 -1.02 -5.55 14.29
C SER A 314 -0.86 -4.14 14.85
N PRO A 315 -1.96 -3.49 15.29
CA PRO A 315 -1.92 -2.08 15.70
C PRO A 315 -1.06 -1.82 16.95
N THR A 316 -0.95 -2.79 17.85
CA THR A 316 -0.14 -2.71 19.07
C THR A 316 1.36 -2.66 18.77
N HIS A 317 1.84 -3.56 17.91
CA HIS A 317 3.27 -3.70 17.59
C HIS A 317 3.70 -2.85 16.39
N ARG A 318 2.79 -2.68 15.43
CA ARG A 318 2.97 -1.88 14.21
C ARG A 318 1.82 -0.89 14.06
N PRO A 319 1.80 0.20 14.83
CA PRO A 319 0.75 1.20 14.71
C PRO A 319 0.69 1.78 13.29
N PRO A 320 -0.51 2.10 12.76
CA PRO A 320 -0.68 2.55 11.38
C PRO A 320 0.14 3.82 11.06
N ALA A 321 0.34 4.74 12.02
CA ALA A 321 1.20 5.90 11.85
C ALA A 321 2.67 5.53 11.55
N ARG A 322 3.17 4.43 12.11
CA ARG A 322 4.51 3.89 11.83
C ARG A 322 4.57 3.28 10.42
N LEU A 323 3.49 2.65 9.95
CA LEU A 323 3.40 2.12 8.60
C LEU A 323 3.43 3.23 7.55
N VAL A 324 2.66 4.31 7.73
CA VAL A 324 2.69 5.49 6.83
C VAL A 324 4.09 6.09 6.76
N ARG A 325 4.76 6.28 7.90
CA ARG A 325 6.16 6.75 7.93
C ARG A 325 7.12 5.81 7.21
N SER A 326 6.91 4.50 7.33
CA SER A 326 7.73 3.49 6.65
C SER A 326 7.50 3.51 5.14
N ALA A 327 6.25 3.71 4.70
CA ALA A 327 5.92 3.84 3.29
C ALA A 327 6.57 5.07 2.64
N ILE A 328 6.53 6.21 3.32
CA ILE A 328 7.23 7.43 2.87
C ILE A 328 8.74 7.18 2.79
N GLU A 329 9.33 6.48 3.77
CA GLU A 329 10.75 6.12 3.77
C GLU A 329 11.14 5.22 2.58
N VAL A 330 10.28 4.25 2.21
CA VAL A 330 10.52 3.37 1.06
C VAL A 330 10.65 4.19 -0.22
N MET A 331 9.79 5.17 -0.46
CA MET A 331 9.90 6.04 -1.64
C MET A 331 11.18 6.90 -1.61
N ILE A 332 11.53 7.46 -0.45
CA ILE A 332 12.79 8.22 -0.27
C ILE A 332 14.00 7.35 -0.64
N ASN A 333 14.02 6.10 -0.16
CA ASN A 333 15.11 5.16 -0.43
C ASN A 333 15.17 4.75 -1.90
N LYS A 334 14.03 4.55 -2.58
CA LYS A 334 13.97 4.36 -4.03
C LYS A 334 14.60 5.53 -4.78
N CYS A 335 14.21 6.76 -4.44
CA CYS A 335 14.75 7.94 -5.10
C CYS A 335 16.27 8.04 -4.88
N LYS A 336 16.76 7.85 -3.65
CA LYS A 336 18.20 7.82 -3.35
C LYS A 336 18.95 6.76 -4.14
N HIS A 337 18.35 5.58 -4.27
CA HIS A 337 18.92 4.46 -5.01
C HIS A 337 19.11 4.81 -6.50
N TYR A 338 18.06 5.26 -7.18
CA TYR A 338 18.15 5.64 -8.59
C TYR A 338 18.98 6.91 -8.83
N LEU A 339 18.98 7.85 -7.88
CA LEU A 339 19.90 9.00 -7.90
C LEU A 339 21.36 8.56 -7.83
N ALA A 340 21.68 7.54 -7.02
CA ALA A 340 23.03 7.00 -6.95
C ALA A 340 23.45 6.35 -8.28
N ILE A 341 22.54 5.62 -8.95
CA ILE A 341 22.82 5.01 -10.27
C ILE A 341 23.06 6.10 -11.32
N THR A 342 22.18 7.09 -11.41
CA THR A 342 22.26 8.17 -12.40
C THR A 342 23.44 9.14 -12.21
N LYS A 343 24.08 9.13 -11.03
CA LYS A 343 25.29 9.91 -10.73
C LYS A 343 26.59 9.16 -11.03
N LYS A 344 26.54 7.85 -11.32
CA LYS A 344 27.75 7.09 -11.69
C LYS A 344 28.33 7.62 -13.00
N PRO A 345 29.67 7.76 -13.11
CA PRO A 345 30.31 8.18 -14.36
C PRO A 345 29.98 7.17 -15.48
N GLY A 346 29.66 7.68 -16.67
CA GLY A 346 29.29 6.87 -17.84
C GLY A 346 27.81 6.46 -17.92
N PHE A 347 26.97 6.80 -16.93
CA PHE A 347 25.52 6.55 -17.05
C PHE A 347 24.91 7.40 -18.17
N GLY A 348 24.42 6.74 -19.22
CA GLY A 348 23.76 7.38 -20.36
C GLY A 348 24.71 7.83 -21.48
N ASP A 349 26.01 7.51 -21.40
CA ASP A 349 26.94 7.69 -22.50
C ASP A 349 26.96 6.44 -23.39
N ILE A 350 26.05 6.41 -24.37
CA ILE A 350 26.15 5.48 -25.50
C ILE A 350 27.08 6.15 -26.52
N SER A 351 28.26 5.59 -26.78
CA SER A 351 29.11 6.04 -27.88
C SER A 351 28.41 5.81 -29.21
N ALA A 352 28.20 6.89 -29.95
CA ALA A 352 27.61 6.88 -31.29
C ALA A 352 28.63 6.37 -32.34
N GLU A 353 29.12 5.14 -32.21
CA GLU A 353 30.06 4.54 -33.17
C GLU A 353 29.49 3.36 -33.97
N ASN A 354 28.17 3.12 -33.94
CA ASN A 354 27.54 2.09 -34.78
C ASN A 354 26.34 2.59 -35.59
N LEU A 355 26.43 3.83 -36.11
CA LEU A 355 25.48 4.37 -37.10
C LEU A 355 26.29 4.97 -38.25
N ASP A 356 26.76 4.10 -39.14
CA ASP A 356 26.75 4.27 -40.61
C ASP A 356 27.78 3.34 -41.26
N THR A 357 27.27 2.26 -41.85
CA THR A 357 27.59 1.78 -43.22
C THR A 357 27.09 0.35 -43.38
N LYS A 358 25.95 0.20 -44.08
CA LYS A 358 25.75 -0.76 -45.18
C LYS A 358 24.31 -0.68 -45.66
N GLY A 359 24.13 0.01 -46.79
CA GLY A 359 23.12 -0.43 -47.73
C GLY A 359 23.52 -1.79 -48.26
N GLU A 360 22.64 -2.77 -48.13
CA GLU A 360 22.23 -3.74 -49.15
C GLU A 360 21.45 -4.90 -48.52
N LEU A 361 20.43 -5.36 -49.25
CA LEU A 361 19.48 -6.37 -48.84
C LEU A 361 20.14 -7.74 -48.60
N SER A 362 19.92 -8.35 -47.43
CA SER A 362 19.61 -9.79 -47.35
C SER A 362 19.00 -10.15 -45.99
N GLY A 363 17.92 -10.91 -46.00
CA GLY A 363 17.23 -11.35 -44.79
C GLY A 363 18.03 -12.37 -43.99
N LYS A 364 18.13 -12.13 -42.67
CA LYS A 364 18.21 -13.12 -41.59
C LYS A 364 18.05 -12.38 -40.26
N ALA A 365 17.00 -12.70 -39.52
CA ALA A 365 16.77 -12.18 -38.18
C ALA A 365 17.83 -12.76 -37.23
N GLN A 366 18.79 -11.93 -36.83
CA GLN A 366 19.67 -12.16 -35.69
C GLN A 366 19.47 -11.01 -34.72
N THR A 367 18.89 -11.32 -33.56
CA THR A 367 18.78 -10.45 -32.40
C THR A 367 20.18 -10.14 -31.86
N SER A 368 20.68 -8.94 -32.14
CA SER A 368 21.93 -8.41 -31.57
C SER A 368 21.66 -7.83 -30.19
N HIS A 369 22.12 -8.50 -29.13
CA HIS A 369 22.19 -7.97 -27.77
C HIS A 369 23.28 -6.87 -27.70
N SER A 370 22.88 -5.64 -27.44
CA SER A 370 23.78 -4.56 -27.05
C SER A 370 24.18 -4.71 -25.58
N ASN A 371 25.48 -4.87 -25.31
CA ASN A 371 26.06 -4.88 -23.97
C ASN A 371 26.03 -3.47 -23.34
N THR A 372 24.87 -3.04 -22.89
CA THR A 372 24.77 -2.11 -21.75
C THR A 372 24.76 -2.98 -20.51
N GLU A 373 25.79 -2.91 -19.68
CA GLU A 373 25.79 -3.58 -18.37
C GLU A 373 24.55 -3.09 -17.60
N SER A 374 23.52 -3.93 -17.52
CA SER A 374 22.35 -3.62 -16.71
C SER A 374 22.85 -3.54 -15.26
N VAL A 375 22.84 -2.34 -14.67
CA VAL A 375 23.19 -2.16 -13.26
C VAL A 375 22.06 -2.75 -12.42
N ARG A 376 22.09 -4.07 -12.25
CA ARG A 376 21.20 -4.81 -11.36
C ARG A 376 21.74 -4.69 -9.95
N SER A 377 20.85 -4.45 -9.01
CA SER A 377 21.16 -4.28 -7.59
C SER A 377 19.98 -4.72 -6.76
N GLN A 378 20.14 -4.81 -5.44
CA GLN A 378 19.04 -5.19 -4.56
C GLN A 378 18.48 -3.99 -3.80
N LEU A 379 17.15 -3.88 -3.77
CA LEU A 379 16.42 -2.91 -2.97
C LEU A 379 15.21 -3.60 -2.34
N ASN A 380 15.10 -3.53 -1.00
CA ASN A 380 14.02 -4.16 -0.23
C ASN A 380 13.81 -5.65 -0.55
N GLY A 381 14.90 -6.40 -0.71
CA GLY A 381 14.87 -7.84 -0.99
C GLY A 381 14.53 -8.21 -2.44
N ARG A 382 14.46 -7.23 -3.36
CA ARG A 382 14.18 -7.47 -4.78
C ARG A 382 15.29 -6.95 -5.67
N GLU A 383 15.46 -7.61 -6.79
CA GLU A 383 16.34 -7.14 -7.85
C GLU A 383 15.70 -5.94 -8.55
N VAL A 384 16.41 -4.82 -8.56
CA VAL A 384 16.03 -3.57 -9.22
C VAL A 384 17.16 -3.12 -10.13
N GLY A 385 16.84 -2.33 -11.14
CA GLY A 385 17.84 -1.79 -12.05
C GLY A 385 17.32 -0.64 -12.88
N LEU A 386 18.25 0.14 -13.41
CA LEU A 386 17.98 1.24 -14.33
C LEU A 386 18.92 1.13 -15.51
N GLU A 387 18.34 1.04 -16.70
CA GLU A 387 19.06 0.99 -17.97
C GLU A 387 18.55 2.08 -18.92
N VAL A 388 19.40 2.46 -19.86
CA VAL A 388 19.04 3.34 -20.97
C VAL A 388 18.74 2.45 -22.17
N ALA A 389 17.46 2.38 -22.55
CA ALA A 389 17.00 1.55 -23.66
C ALA A 389 17.23 2.23 -25.02
N HIS A 390 17.05 3.56 -25.07
CA HIS A 390 17.25 4.33 -26.29
C HIS A 390 17.68 5.76 -25.96
N THR A 391 18.61 6.30 -26.75
CA THR A 391 19.08 7.69 -26.65
C THR A 391 19.05 8.29 -28.05
N SER A 392 18.41 9.44 -28.21
CA SER A 392 18.46 10.20 -29.47
C SER A 392 19.86 10.76 -29.71
N PRO A 393 20.29 11.00 -30.97
CA PRO A 393 21.62 11.53 -31.28
C PRO A 393 21.93 12.87 -30.60
N ASP A 394 20.90 13.70 -30.39
CA ASP A 394 20.99 15.00 -29.71
C ASP A 394 20.90 14.89 -28.18
N LYS A 395 20.76 13.67 -27.62
CA LYS A 395 20.55 13.37 -26.19
C LYS A 395 19.33 14.07 -25.57
N ARG A 396 18.42 14.63 -26.39
CA ARG A 396 17.21 15.34 -25.93
C ARG A 396 16.04 14.42 -25.65
N ARG A 397 16.07 13.19 -26.18
CA ARG A 397 15.08 12.15 -25.90
C ARG A 397 15.78 10.89 -25.44
N ILE A 398 15.40 10.40 -24.27
CA ILE A 398 15.95 9.16 -23.72
C ILE A 398 14.80 8.32 -23.17
N THR A 399 14.79 7.05 -23.54
CA THR A 399 13.92 6.04 -22.98
C THR A 399 14.70 5.21 -21.97
N TYR A 400 14.22 5.20 -20.73
CA TYR A 400 14.79 4.44 -19.62
C TYR A 400 13.93 3.22 -19.31
N THR A 401 14.55 2.09 -18.96
CA THR A 401 13.83 0.97 -18.35
C THR A 401 14.17 0.89 -16.87
N PHE A 402 13.16 0.99 -16.01
CA PHE A 402 13.29 0.67 -14.60
C PHE A 402 12.82 -0.76 -14.37
N HIS A 403 13.73 -1.63 -13.96
CA HIS A 403 13.42 -3.01 -13.59
C HIS A 403 13.06 -3.09 -12.10
N GLY A 404 12.09 -3.92 -11.75
CA GLY A 404 11.59 -4.08 -10.38
C GLY A 404 10.56 -3.01 -9.95
N GLU A 405 10.23 -2.07 -10.84
CA GLU A 405 9.38 -0.91 -10.59
C GLU A 405 8.10 -0.93 -11.40
N ASP A 406 7.09 -0.20 -10.92
CA ASP A 406 5.76 -0.15 -11.52
C ASP A 406 5.18 1.28 -11.50
N HIS A 407 3.86 1.39 -11.69
CA HIS A 407 3.11 2.64 -11.59
C HIS A 407 3.38 3.46 -10.32
N THR A 408 3.79 2.83 -9.22
CA THR A 408 4.08 3.49 -7.94
C THR A 408 5.18 4.53 -8.08
N LEU A 409 6.31 4.17 -8.70
CA LEU A 409 7.39 5.09 -9.01
C LEU A 409 7.07 5.89 -10.28
N GLY A 410 6.62 5.20 -11.34
CA GLY A 410 6.44 5.81 -12.66
C GLY A 410 5.48 6.99 -12.67
N LEU A 411 4.33 6.90 -12.01
CA LEU A 411 3.34 7.97 -12.00
C LEU A 411 3.82 9.21 -11.23
N ALA A 412 4.41 9.00 -10.05
CA ALA A 412 4.92 10.09 -9.23
C ALA A 412 6.16 10.76 -9.85
N LEU A 413 7.08 9.98 -10.43
CA LEU A 413 8.24 10.52 -11.13
C LEU A 413 7.85 11.29 -12.40
N ARG A 414 6.89 10.76 -13.17
CA ARG A 414 6.33 11.47 -14.33
C ARG A 414 5.76 12.83 -13.92
N PHE A 415 5.02 12.90 -12.81
CA PHE A 415 4.50 14.17 -12.28
C PHE A 415 5.64 15.16 -12.04
N CYS A 416 6.69 14.77 -11.31
CA CYS A 416 7.83 15.66 -11.03
C CYS A 416 8.56 16.13 -12.30
N ILE A 417 8.76 15.23 -13.28
CA ILE A 417 9.45 15.57 -14.53
C ILE A 417 8.62 16.55 -15.38
N LEU A 418 7.30 16.35 -15.51
CA LEU A 418 6.45 17.22 -16.31
C LEU A 418 6.35 18.65 -15.76
N HIS A 419 6.60 18.84 -14.47
CA HIS A 419 6.61 20.16 -13.84
C HIS A 419 8.01 20.82 -13.86
N SER A 420 9.02 20.17 -14.44
CA SER A 420 10.30 20.84 -14.77
C SER A 420 10.10 21.77 -15.98
N THR A 421 10.72 22.95 -15.93
CA THR A 421 10.69 23.93 -17.04
C THR A 421 11.42 23.45 -18.29
N HIS A 422 12.28 22.43 -18.16
CA HIS A 422 13.09 21.89 -19.24
C HIS A 422 12.41 20.72 -19.98
N ALA A 423 11.45 20.04 -19.34
CA ALA A 423 10.75 18.91 -19.93
C ALA A 423 9.71 19.37 -20.96
N THR A 424 9.70 18.72 -22.13
CA THR A 424 8.62 18.87 -23.13
C THR A 424 7.60 17.75 -22.99
N PHE A 425 8.07 16.53 -22.74
CA PHE A 425 7.24 15.36 -22.65
C PHE A 425 7.85 14.37 -21.65
N CYS A 426 6.99 13.73 -20.89
CA CYS A 426 7.33 12.58 -20.07
C CYS A 426 6.15 11.61 -20.05
N GLY A 427 6.38 10.41 -20.56
CA GLY A 427 5.43 9.32 -20.60
C GLY A 427 6.04 8.08 -19.96
N TYR A 428 5.21 7.23 -19.39
CA TYR A 428 5.66 5.89 -18.99
C TYR A 428 4.64 4.85 -19.40
N CYS A 429 5.11 3.63 -19.64
CA CYS A 429 4.26 2.47 -19.87
C CYS A 429 4.78 1.26 -19.09
N VAL A 430 3.86 0.38 -18.71
CA VAL A 430 4.18 -0.99 -18.34
C VAL A 430 4.07 -1.80 -19.63
N PRO A 431 5.18 -2.29 -20.20
CA PRO A 431 5.16 -2.98 -21.49
C PRO A 431 4.32 -4.26 -21.44
N HIS A 432 4.37 -4.98 -20.32
CA HIS A 432 3.59 -6.19 -20.11
C HIS A 432 3.28 -6.39 -18.61
N PRO A 433 2.04 -6.76 -18.22
CA PRO A 433 1.67 -6.90 -16.80
C PRO A 433 2.45 -7.97 -16.02
N LEU A 434 2.96 -9.01 -16.71
CA LEU A 434 3.80 -10.06 -16.10
C LEU A 434 5.29 -9.70 -16.05
N GLU A 435 5.70 -8.63 -16.73
CA GLU A 435 7.08 -8.17 -16.68
C GLU A 435 7.20 -7.06 -15.65
N ASP A 436 8.08 -7.29 -14.69
CA ASP A 436 8.33 -6.37 -13.59
C ASP A 436 9.27 -5.24 -14.01
N LYS A 437 8.80 -4.41 -14.94
CA LYS A 437 9.54 -3.24 -15.44
C LYS A 437 8.61 -2.16 -15.95
N ILE A 438 9.09 -0.92 -15.99
CA ILE A 438 8.46 0.21 -16.69
C ILE A 438 9.43 0.83 -17.67
N HIS A 439 8.91 1.31 -18.79
CA HIS A 439 9.63 2.20 -19.69
C HIS A 439 9.20 3.64 -19.43
N LEU A 440 10.17 4.52 -19.19
CA LEU A 440 9.97 5.95 -18.98
C LEU A 440 10.64 6.70 -20.13
N ASP A 441 9.87 7.44 -20.93
CA ASP A 441 10.37 8.23 -22.05
C ASP A 441 10.37 9.71 -21.66
N VAL A 442 11.54 10.35 -21.73
CA VAL A 442 11.75 11.75 -21.35
C VAL A 442 12.27 12.52 -22.55
N GLN A 443 11.57 13.60 -22.90
CA GLN A 443 11.98 14.53 -23.95
C GLN A 443 12.11 15.95 -23.40
N VAL A 444 13.21 16.62 -23.73
CA VAL A 444 13.54 17.97 -23.23
C VAL A 444 13.61 19.02 -24.34
N ARG A 445 13.33 20.29 -24.00
CA ARG A 445 13.44 21.42 -24.94
C ARG A 445 14.90 21.78 -25.21
N SER A 446 15.69 21.82 -24.15
CA SER A 446 17.12 22.13 -24.12
C SER A 446 17.80 21.35 -23.00
N GLY A 447 19.12 21.15 -23.11
CA GLY A 447 19.89 20.34 -22.15
C GLY A 447 19.81 18.84 -22.43
N SER A 448 20.16 18.04 -21.43
CA SER A 448 20.18 16.57 -21.53
C SER A 448 18.99 15.95 -20.80
N ALA A 449 18.35 14.94 -21.41
CA ALA A 449 17.27 14.20 -20.74
C ALA A 449 17.75 13.45 -19.47
N ASN A 450 19.05 13.16 -19.35
CA ASN A 450 19.65 12.58 -18.13
C ASN A 450 19.64 13.58 -16.96
N GLU A 451 19.83 14.87 -17.24
CA GLU A 451 19.79 15.93 -16.22
C GLU A 451 18.37 16.10 -15.69
N VAL A 452 17.38 16.17 -16.58
CA VAL A 452 15.97 16.27 -16.21
C VAL A 452 15.48 15.03 -15.44
N LEU A 453 15.96 13.82 -15.78
CA LEU A 453 15.68 12.63 -14.97
C LEU A 453 16.24 12.77 -13.55
N ARG A 454 17.48 13.24 -13.40
CA ARG A 454 18.10 13.47 -12.08
C ARG A 454 17.36 14.53 -11.28
N GLU A 455 16.99 15.63 -11.91
CA GLU A 455 16.17 16.68 -11.29
C GLU A 455 14.81 16.16 -10.86
N GLY A 456 14.13 15.36 -11.69
CA GLY A 456 12.84 14.75 -11.37
C GLY A 456 12.93 13.79 -10.18
N LEU A 457 13.97 12.95 -10.12
CA LEU A 457 14.22 12.06 -8.98
C LEU A 457 14.56 12.83 -7.70
N GLN A 458 15.32 13.91 -7.81
CA GLN A 458 15.66 14.78 -6.67
C GLN A 458 14.42 15.53 -6.16
N CYS A 459 13.62 16.05 -7.07
CA CYS A 459 12.33 16.68 -6.78
C CYS A 459 11.40 15.73 -6.04
N LEU A 460 11.22 14.50 -6.55
CA LEU A 460 10.40 13.47 -5.92
C LEU A 460 10.92 13.12 -4.51
N HIS A 461 12.24 12.94 -4.37
CA HIS A 461 12.88 12.72 -3.08
C HIS A 461 12.52 13.84 -2.09
N ASP A 462 12.71 15.09 -2.48
CA ASP A 462 12.53 16.24 -1.59
C ASP A 462 11.06 16.47 -1.22
N CYS A 463 10.12 16.18 -2.13
CA CYS A 463 8.69 16.14 -1.83
C CYS A 463 8.36 15.11 -0.74
N PHE A 464 8.86 13.88 -0.85
CA PHE A 464 8.62 12.83 0.16
C PHE A 464 9.35 13.10 1.48
N VAL A 465 10.54 13.70 1.45
CA VAL A 465 11.24 14.16 2.67
C VAL A 465 10.40 15.19 3.40
N HIS A 466 9.85 16.18 2.70
CA HIS A 466 8.99 17.18 3.31
C HIS A 466 7.68 16.59 3.83
N LEU A 467 7.03 15.70 3.06
CA LEU A 467 5.84 14.97 3.49
C LEU A 467 6.08 14.17 4.78
N LYS A 468 7.27 13.54 4.92
CA LYS A 468 7.67 12.85 6.15
C LYS A 468 7.72 13.77 7.36
N SER A 469 8.23 15.00 7.19
CA SER A 469 8.31 16.00 8.24
C SER A 469 6.92 16.52 8.61
N ALA A 470 6.12 16.92 7.61
CA ALA A 470 4.75 17.39 7.81
C ALA A 470 3.86 16.34 8.52
N PHE A 471 3.99 15.05 8.15
CA PHE A 471 3.27 13.98 8.83
C PHE A 471 3.71 13.78 10.28
N LYS A 472 5.01 13.94 10.58
CA LYS A 472 5.50 13.86 11.97
C LYS A 472 4.98 15.02 12.81
N GLU A 473 4.97 16.23 12.26
CA GLU A 473 4.45 17.43 12.92
C GLU A 473 2.97 17.27 13.23
N ALA A 474 2.16 16.81 12.26
CA ALA A 474 0.74 16.52 12.46
C ALA A 474 0.50 15.44 13.54
N LEU A 475 1.40 14.46 13.66
CA LEU A 475 1.33 13.45 14.72
C LEU A 475 1.60 14.02 16.11
N VAL A 476 2.57 14.93 16.22
CA VAL A 476 2.85 15.65 17.48
C VAL A 476 1.66 16.53 17.85
N GLU A 477 1.14 17.31 16.90
CA GLU A 477 -0.03 18.17 17.12
C GLU A 477 -1.24 17.37 17.59
N TYR A 478 -1.54 16.24 16.93
CA TYR A 478 -2.63 15.36 17.32
C TYR A 478 -2.47 14.84 18.75
N ASN A 479 -1.27 14.40 19.13
CA ASN A 479 -0.99 13.90 20.47
C ASN A 479 -1.17 15.01 21.52
N ASN A 480 -0.73 16.23 21.23
CA ASN A 480 -0.92 17.38 22.11
C ASN A 480 -2.41 17.70 22.32
N ARG A 481 -3.19 17.78 21.24
CA ARG A 481 -4.65 17.99 21.33
C ARG A 481 -5.34 16.88 22.13
N ARG A 482 -4.88 15.63 21.99
CA ARG A 482 -5.41 14.49 22.74
C ARG A 482 -5.07 14.54 24.23
N THR A 483 -3.90 15.08 24.60
CA THR A 483 -3.53 15.28 26.01
C THR A 483 -4.26 16.45 26.65
N GLU A 484 -4.62 17.49 25.90
CA GLU A 484 -5.38 18.65 26.43
C GLU A 484 -6.86 18.34 26.71
N ILE A 485 -7.43 17.35 26.02
CA ILE A 485 -8.83 16.92 26.17
C ILE A 485 -9.00 15.91 27.34
N LYS A 486 -7.90 15.33 27.83
CA LYS A 486 -7.88 14.40 28.98
C LYS A 486 -7.56 15.13 30.26
#